data_AF-A0A409XYX3-F1
#
_entry.id   AF-A0A409XYX3-F1
#
_cell.length_a   1.000
_cell.length_b   1.000
_cell.length_c   1.000
_cell.angle_alpha   90.00
_cell.angle_beta   90.00
_cell.angle_gamma   90.00
#
_symmetry.space_group_name_H-M   'P 1'
#
loop_
_entity.id
_entity.type
_entity.pdbx_description
1 polymer ?
#
loop_
_entity_poly.entity_id
_entity_poly.type
_entity_poly.pdbx_seq_one_letter_code
_entity_poly.pdbx_strand_id
1 'polypeptide(L)'
;MTLNVRECFRPEHRIACQFEPPEEVEAFRKILWKLANASALSYDFQVLTILKHGLHFLDDEALLKYRSKPVAMEVTLQYEPTHIKNFFRLFNVSGGKDTTTMSAIPQIVDIRVIDDDQLAGDANYAKMYRSTQSTNMVERTPDGLPIVVLLHFKQDLGPPMQGPRLDPRARGAHQAGDVCFALTRSAMETARKGKDMILDVPIKIKGPWTTKRMHLNTENLMELMNAKIRKDATNDNEMHLRAKSLPAFEKHIICFASHGPAVAALETSGPRWVNLLIGKIAREYIYHAAADVYGNPKSILPPPKFRGHVDD
;
A
#
# COMPACT_ATOMS: atom_id res chain seq x y z
N MET A 1 17.79 -25.55 -54.68
CA MET A 1 18.62 -25.12 -53.53
C MET A 1 17.87 -24.00 -52.81
N THR A 2 17.27 -24.31 -51.67
CA THR A 2 16.54 -23.35 -50.83
C THR A 2 17.20 -23.36 -49.46
N LEU A 3 17.79 -22.23 -49.07
CA LEU A 3 18.46 -22.05 -47.78
C LEU A 3 17.41 -21.94 -46.67
N ASN A 4 17.43 -22.92 -45.76
CA ASN A 4 16.70 -22.90 -44.49
C ASN A 4 17.32 -21.85 -43.56
N VAL A 5 16.71 -20.69 -43.44
CA VAL A 5 17.03 -19.73 -42.37
C VAL A 5 16.35 -20.23 -41.10
N ARG A 6 17.12 -20.85 -40.20
CA ARG A 6 16.68 -21.12 -38.83
C ARG A 6 16.48 -19.78 -38.13
N GLU A 7 15.23 -19.38 -37.92
CA GLU A 7 14.89 -18.31 -36.99
C GLU A 7 15.34 -18.72 -35.59
N CYS A 8 16.45 -18.13 -35.16
CA CYS A 8 17.00 -18.33 -33.84
C CYS A 8 16.16 -17.46 -32.88
N PHE A 9 15.17 -18.07 -32.21
CA PHE A 9 14.45 -17.46 -31.09
C PHE A 9 15.47 -17.06 -30.02
N ARG A 10 15.89 -15.80 -30.02
CA ARG A 10 16.66 -15.22 -28.91
C ARG A 10 15.68 -15.01 -27.74
N PRO A 11 16.03 -15.44 -26.51
CA PRO A 11 15.19 -15.16 -25.36
C PRO A 11 15.00 -13.65 -25.21
N GLU A 12 13.74 -13.22 -25.03
CA GLU A 12 13.25 -11.83 -24.98
C GLU A 12 13.85 -10.97 -23.85
N HIS A 13 14.75 -11.55 -23.05
CA HIS A 13 15.41 -10.92 -21.91
C HIS A 13 16.28 -9.70 -22.26
N ARG A 14 16.66 -9.51 -23.54
CA ARG A 14 17.59 -8.44 -23.96
C ARG A 14 16.90 -7.10 -24.21
N ILE A 15 15.61 -7.06 -24.52
CA ILE A 15 14.88 -5.81 -24.81
C ILE A 15 14.49 -5.12 -23.50
N ALA A 16 14.10 -5.88 -22.47
CA ALA A 16 13.78 -5.32 -21.15
C ALA A 16 15.01 -4.76 -20.40
N CYS A 17 16.23 -5.24 -20.71
CA CYS A 17 17.46 -4.76 -20.08
C CYS A 17 18.08 -3.51 -20.74
N GLN A 18 17.56 -3.03 -21.88
CA GLN A 18 18.12 -1.87 -22.59
C GLN A 18 17.47 -0.54 -22.25
N PHE A 19 16.38 -0.56 -21.48
CA PHE A 19 15.74 0.65 -20.98
C PHE A 19 16.08 0.79 -19.51
N GLU A 20 16.96 1.72 -19.18
CA GLU A 20 17.05 2.19 -17.80
C GLU A 20 15.68 2.74 -17.41
N PRO A 21 15.06 2.22 -16.34
CA PRO A 21 13.80 2.78 -15.88
C PRO A 21 14.03 4.27 -15.54
N PRO A 22 13.06 5.16 -15.82
CA PRO A 22 13.17 6.56 -15.45
C PRO A 22 13.58 6.71 -13.99
N GLU A 23 14.43 7.70 -13.66
CA GLU A 23 14.98 7.90 -12.29
C GLU A 23 13.88 7.87 -11.21
N GLU A 24 12.71 8.41 -11.51
CA GLU A 24 11.55 8.40 -10.64
C GLU A 24 11.00 6.98 -10.37
N VAL A 25 10.94 6.13 -11.40
CA VAL A 25 10.49 4.73 -11.28
C VAL A 25 11.40 3.97 -10.32
N GLU A 26 12.72 4.15 -10.43
CA GLU A 26 13.67 3.52 -9.51
C GLU A 26 13.55 4.07 -8.08
N ALA A 27 13.26 5.37 -7.93
CA ALA A 27 13.01 5.97 -6.62
C ALA A 27 11.78 5.36 -5.93
N PHE A 28 10.66 5.19 -6.66
CA PHE A 28 9.46 4.55 -6.12
C PHE A 28 9.70 3.10 -5.75
N ARG A 29 10.43 2.34 -6.58
CA ARG A 29 10.81 0.95 -6.25
C ARG A 29 11.58 0.87 -4.93
N LYS A 30 12.54 1.78 -4.72
CA LYS A 30 13.29 1.88 -3.46
C LYS A 30 12.38 2.22 -2.28
N ILE A 31 11.38 3.07 -2.47
CA ILE A 31 10.41 3.40 -1.43
C ILE A 31 9.53 2.19 -1.08
N LEU A 32 9.07 1.42 -2.08
CA LEU A 32 8.32 0.18 -1.83
C LEU A 32 9.14 -0.81 -1.01
N TRP A 33 10.41 -1.00 -1.37
CA TRP A 33 11.32 -1.86 -0.63
C TRP A 33 11.54 -1.36 0.81
N LYS A 34 11.72 -0.05 1.01
CA LYS A 34 11.85 0.56 2.33
C LYS A 34 10.59 0.40 3.17
N LEU A 35 9.41 0.59 2.58
CA LEU A 35 8.14 0.40 3.26
C LEU A 35 7.98 -1.04 3.73
N ALA A 36 8.34 -2.00 2.87
CA ALA A 36 8.32 -3.43 3.19
C ALA A 36 9.27 -3.80 4.34
N ASN A 37 10.38 -3.08 4.49
CA ASN A 37 11.41 -3.34 5.50
C ASN A 37 11.41 -2.32 6.65
N ALA A 38 10.40 -1.45 6.74
CA ALA A 38 10.36 -0.39 7.74
C ALA A 38 10.12 -0.99 9.14
N SER A 39 11.13 -0.94 10.00
CA SER A 39 11.04 -1.43 11.38
C SER A 39 9.89 -0.80 12.15
N ALA A 40 9.64 0.49 11.93
CA ALA A 40 8.56 1.26 12.56
C ALA A 40 7.14 0.77 12.22
N LEU A 41 6.97 0.04 11.12
CA LEU A 41 5.68 -0.51 10.65
C LEU A 41 5.59 -2.03 10.75
N SER A 42 6.72 -2.72 10.99
CA SER A 42 6.79 -4.19 10.99
C SER A 42 5.78 -4.81 11.97
N TYR A 43 5.68 -4.28 13.19
CA TYR A 43 4.72 -4.78 14.17
C TYR A 43 3.26 -4.57 13.72
N ASP A 44 2.95 -3.41 13.14
CA ASP A 44 1.60 -3.13 12.64
C ASP A 44 1.22 -4.08 11.50
N PHE A 45 2.15 -4.39 10.59
CA PHE A 45 1.93 -5.40 9.53
C PHE A 45 1.67 -6.79 10.10
N GLN A 46 2.32 -7.18 11.20
CA GLN A 46 2.02 -8.47 11.86
C GLN A 46 0.59 -8.52 12.40
N VAL A 47 0.18 -7.49 13.16
CA VAL A 47 -1.19 -7.40 13.70
C VAL A 47 -2.22 -7.38 12.57
N LEU A 48 -1.93 -6.65 11.50
CA LEU A 48 -2.80 -6.53 10.34
C LEU A 48 -2.98 -7.85 9.60
N THR A 49 -1.91 -8.62 9.39
CA THR A 49 -1.96 -9.98 8.85
C THR A 49 -2.83 -10.89 9.70
N ILE A 50 -2.65 -10.85 11.03
CA ILE A 50 -3.43 -11.67 11.98
C ILE A 50 -4.93 -11.33 11.92
N LEU A 51 -5.27 -10.05 11.83
CA LEU A 51 -6.66 -9.61 11.69
C LEU A 51 -7.25 -10.00 10.34
N LYS A 52 -6.53 -9.79 9.24
CA LYS A 52 -7.00 -10.06 7.87
C LYS A 52 -7.23 -11.53 7.59
N HIS A 53 -6.36 -12.40 8.09
CA HIS A 53 -6.50 -13.85 7.95
C HIS A 53 -7.40 -14.47 9.02
N GLY A 54 -7.90 -13.68 9.99
CA GLY A 54 -8.73 -14.19 11.08
C GLY A 54 -7.99 -15.12 12.04
N LEU A 55 -6.66 -15.07 12.10
CA LEU A 55 -5.84 -16.01 12.89
C LEU A 55 -6.09 -15.85 14.41
N HIS A 56 -6.51 -14.66 14.85
CA HIS A 56 -6.84 -14.37 16.24
C HIS A 56 -8.09 -15.12 16.75
N PHE A 57 -8.94 -15.63 15.86
CA PHE A 57 -10.08 -16.49 16.22
C PHE A 57 -9.70 -17.96 16.38
N LEU A 58 -8.47 -18.33 15.99
CA LEU A 58 -7.99 -19.70 16.06
C LEU A 58 -7.34 -19.96 17.42
N ASP A 59 -7.58 -21.16 17.93
CA ASP A 59 -6.83 -21.72 19.04
C ASP A 59 -5.43 -22.16 18.60
N ASP A 60 -4.60 -22.50 19.58
CA ASP A 60 -3.20 -22.84 19.32
C ASP A 60 -3.04 -24.13 18.50
N GLU A 61 -3.99 -25.06 18.57
CA GLU A 61 -4.00 -26.29 17.78
C GLU A 61 -4.32 -26.01 16.31
N ALA A 62 -5.34 -25.20 16.03
CA ALA A 62 -5.68 -24.79 14.67
C ALA A 62 -4.58 -23.96 14.01
N LEU A 63 -3.85 -23.16 14.79
CA LEU A 63 -2.68 -22.41 14.30
C LEU A 63 -1.54 -23.33 13.82
N LEU A 64 -1.45 -24.58 14.30
CA LEU A 64 -0.42 -25.53 13.85
C LEU A 64 -0.52 -25.84 12.35
N LYS A 65 -1.70 -25.71 11.75
CA LYS A 65 -1.93 -25.93 10.30
C LYS A 65 -1.16 -24.94 9.42
N TYR A 66 -0.73 -23.81 9.98
CA TYR A 66 0.03 -22.78 9.28
C TYR A 66 1.55 -22.95 9.43
N ARG A 67 2.03 -24.01 10.09
CA ARG A 67 3.46 -24.32 10.17
C ARG A 67 4.06 -24.75 8.84
N SER A 68 3.28 -25.45 8.04
CA SER A 68 3.73 -26.07 6.79
C SER A 68 3.53 -25.18 5.57
N LYS A 69 2.82 -24.05 5.71
CA LYS A 69 2.54 -23.12 4.62
C LYS A 69 2.58 -21.66 5.09
N PRO A 70 3.19 -20.75 4.31
CA PRO A 70 3.13 -19.34 4.63
C PRO A 70 1.73 -18.80 4.36
N VAL A 71 1.36 -17.72 5.03
CA VAL A 71 0.19 -16.91 4.68
C VAL A 71 0.64 -15.74 3.83
N ALA A 72 -0.20 -15.28 2.90
CA ALA A 72 0.16 -14.21 1.97
C ALA A 72 -0.86 -13.07 1.98
N MET A 73 -0.34 -11.85 1.94
CA MET A 73 -1.11 -10.62 1.95
C MET A 73 -0.59 -9.63 0.90
N GLU A 74 -1.49 -9.03 0.13
CA GLU A 74 -1.17 -7.94 -0.79
C GLU A 74 -1.56 -6.60 -0.15
N VAL A 75 -0.63 -5.65 -0.17
CA VAL A 75 -0.79 -4.27 0.27
C VAL A 75 -0.77 -3.37 -0.96
N THR A 76 -1.90 -2.72 -1.21
CA THR A 76 -2.06 -1.81 -2.34
C THR A 76 -1.77 -0.39 -1.90
N LEU A 77 -0.91 0.31 -2.65
CA LEU A 77 -0.45 1.66 -2.33
C LEU A 77 -0.84 2.66 -3.41
N GLN A 78 -1.14 3.89 -3.00
CA GLN A 78 -1.18 5.08 -3.86
C GLN A 78 -0.31 6.16 -3.25
N TYR A 79 0.33 6.95 -4.10
CA TYR A 79 1.10 8.08 -3.65
C TYR A 79 0.23 9.32 -3.48
N GLU A 80 0.45 10.02 -2.39
CA GLU A 80 -0.24 11.27 -2.07
C GLU A 80 0.78 12.40 -1.84
N PRO A 81 0.39 13.67 -2.03
CA PRO A 81 1.21 14.80 -1.63
C PRO A 81 1.58 14.72 -0.14
N THR A 82 2.84 14.99 0.20
CA THR A 82 3.29 15.01 1.61
C THR A 82 2.50 16.00 2.48
N HIS A 83 2.06 17.12 1.89
CA HIS A 83 1.23 18.11 2.57
C HIS A 83 -0.23 18.01 2.12
N ILE A 84 -1.14 17.84 3.09
CA ILE A 84 -2.57 17.67 2.83
C ILE A 84 -3.22 18.88 2.13
N LYS A 85 -2.66 20.09 2.28
CA LYS A 85 -3.11 21.27 1.51
C LYS A 85 -2.94 21.06 0.00
N ASN A 86 -1.85 20.42 -0.44
CA ASN A 86 -1.62 20.10 -1.85
C ASN A 86 -2.58 19.01 -2.31
N PHE A 87 -2.96 18.09 -1.43
CA PHE A 87 -4.00 17.10 -1.72
C PHE A 87 -5.33 17.80 -2.07
N PHE A 88 -5.81 18.73 -1.24
CA PHE A 88 -7.05 19.47 -1.54
C PHE A 88 -6.97 20.31 -2.82
N ARG A 89 -5.79 20.86 -3.13
CA ARG A 89 -5.59 21.58 -4.39
C ARG A 89 -5.76 20.67 -5.61
N LEU A 90 -5.28 19.42 -5.54
CA LEU A 90 -5.46 18.42 -6.59
C LEU A 90 -6.87 17.81 -6.58
N PHE A 91 -7.48 17.67 -5.41
CA PHE A 91 -8.82 17.12 -5.20
C PHE A 91 -9.90 18.16 -5.53
N ASN A 92 -9.81 18.72 -6.73
CA ASN A 92 -10.72 19.71 -7.29
C ASN A 92 -10.78 19.51 -8.82
N VAL A 93 -11.90 19.85 -9.45
CA VAL A 93 -12.19 19.67 -10.88
C VAL A 93 -11.13 20.31 -11.79
N SER A 94 -10.50 21.41 -11.35
CA SER A 94 -9.42 22.08 -12.09
C SER A 94 -8.02 21.49 -11.84
N GLY A 95 -7.88 20.54 -10.91
CA GLY A 95 -6.61 19.99 -10.45
C GLY A 95 -5.84 19.17 -11.49
N GLY A 96 -6.53 18.62 -12.50
CA GLY A 96 -5.91 17.83 -13.57
C GLY A 96 -4.89 18.60 -14.44
N LYS A 97 -4.90 19.94 -14.38
CA LYS A 97 -3.92 20.80 -15.08
C LYS A 97 -2.82 21.32 -14.14
N ASP A 98 -2.77 20.89 -12.88
CA ASP A 98 -1.79 21.36 -11.89
C ASP A 98 -0.39 20.76 -12.15
N THR A 99 0.47 21.59 -12.73
CA THR A 99 1.87 21.25 -13.04
C THR A 99 2.82 21.47 -11.87
N THR A 100 2.35 21.95 -10.72
CA THR A 100 3.22 22.22 -9.57
C THR A 100 3.94 20.94 -9.11
N THR A 101 5.25 21.02 -8.93
CA THR A 101 6.03 19.96 -8.32
C THR A 101 5.67 19.84 -6.84
N MET A 102 5.41 18.61 -6.38
CA MET A 102 5.13 18.33 -4.97
C MET A 102 5.73 17.00 -4.58
N SER A 103 6.28 16.93 -3.37
CA SER A 103 6.79 15.67 -2.82
C SER A 103 5.65 14.70 -2.55
N ALA A 104 5.96 13.42 -2.64
CA ALA A 104 4.98 12.36 -2.50
C ALA A 104 5.37 11.35 -1.42
N ILE A 105 4.38 10.70 -0.84
CA ILE A 105 4.53 9.62 0.13
C ILE A 105 3.60 8.47 -0.21
N PRO A 106 3.99 7.21 0.03
CA PRO A 106 3.11 6.07 -0.17
C PRO A 106 2.03 6.10 0.92
N GLN A 107 0.80 5.75 0.54
CA GLN A 107 -0.30 5.55 1.47
C GLN A 107 -0.99 4.23 1.14
N ILE A 108 -1.34 3.49 2.19
CA ILE A 108 -2.01 2.21 2.06
C ILE A 108 -3.50 2.46 1.82
N VAL A 109 -4.00 1.99 0.69
CA VAL A 109 -5.40 2.22 0.28
C VAL A 109 -6.26 0.96 0.42
N ASP A 110 -5.64 -0.20 0.25
CA ASP A 110 -6.30 -1.50 0.34
C ASP A 110 -5.32 -2.59 0.77
N ILE A 111 -5.88 -3.63 1.39
CA ILE A 111 -5.17 -4.82 1.81
C ILE A 111 -6.06 -6.03 1.60
N ARG A 112 -5.53 -7.05 0.93
CA ARG A 112 -6.24 -8.30 0.67
C ARG A 112 -5.39 -9.52 0.98
N VAL A 113 -6.05 -10.58 1.41
CA VAL A 113 -5.44 -11.91 1.50
C VAL A 113 -5.21 -12.42 0.07
N ILE A 114 -4.05 -13.03 -0.17
CA ILE A 114 -3.75 -13.73 -1.41
C ILE A 114 -4.09 -15.20 -1.19
N ASP A 115 -4.98 -15.74 -2.02
CA ASP A 115 -5.39 -17.14 -1.94
C ASP A 115 -4.26 -18.08 -2.35
N ASP A 116 -4.23 -19.28 -1.77
CA ASP A 116 -3.18 -20.29 -2.00
C ASP A 116 -2.99 -20.61 -3.50
N ASP A 117 -4.07 -20.60 -4.29
CA ASP A 117 -4.02 -20.84 -5.74
C ASP A 117 -3.32 -19.71 -6.50
N GLN A 118 -3.58 -18.45 -6.12
CA GLN A 118 -2.91 -17.28 -6.72
C GLN A 118 -1.42 -17.29 -6.35
N LEU A 119 -1.12 -17.66 -5.11
CA LEU A 119 0.23 -17.74 -4.59
C LEU A 119 1.03 -18.87 -5.26
N ALA A 120 0.41 -20.02 -5.52
CA ALA A 120 1.02 -21.15 -6.23
C ALA A 120 1.33 -20.83 -7.70
N GLY A 121 0.57 -19.92 -8.31
CA GLY A 121 0.80 -19.43 -9.67
C GLY A 121 1.96 -18.44 -9.80
N ASP A 122 2.50 -17.92 -8.69
CA ASP A 122 3.62 -16.97 -8.70
C ASP A 122 4.97 -17.70 -8.79
N ALA A 123 5.71 -17.44 -9.88
CA ALA A 123 7.03 -18.03 -10.11
C ALA A 123 8.06 -17.69 -9.02
N ASN A 124 7.92 -16.56 -8.32
CA ASN A 124 8.83 -16.14 -7.25
C ASN A 124 8.46 -16.70 -5.89
N TYR A 125 7.22 -17.14 -5.69
CA TYR A 125 6.74 -17.63 -4.41
C TYR A 125 7.55 -18.81 -3.88
N ALA A 126 7.75 -19.85 -4.70
CA ALA A 126 8.50 -21.04 -4.29
C ALA A 126 9.95 -20.71 -3.90
N LYS A 127 10.56 -19.71 -4.55
CA LYS A 127 11.92 -19.24 -4.25
C LYS A 127 11.96 -18.51 -2.90
N MET A 128 11.03 -17.58 -2.66
CA MET A 128 10.96 -16.84 -1.40
C MET A 128 10.65 -17.74 -0.22
N TYR A 129 9.72 -18.69 -0.38
CA TYR A 129 9.38 -19.62 0.69
C TYR A 129 10.56 -20.50 1.08
N ARG A 130 11.27 -21.09 0.10
CA ARG A 130 12.50 -21.88 0.35
C ARG A 130 13.58 -21.06 1.04
N SER A 131 13.80 -19.82 0.59
CA SER A 131 14.76 -18.90 1.21
C SER A 131 14.39 -18.55 2.65
N THR A 132 13.09 -18.51 2.97
CA THR A 132 12.62 -18.21 4.33
C THR A 132 12.84 -19.39 5.26
N GLN A 133 12.60 -20.62 4.77
CA GLN A 133 12.90 -21.84 5.52
C GLN A 133 14.41 -21.99 5.80
N SER A 134 15.27 -21.68 4.82
CA SER A 134 16.73 -21.84 4.99
C SER A 134 17.38 -20.84 5.95
N THR A 135 16.68 -19.77 6.35
CA THR A 135 17.21 -18.72 7.24
C THR A 135 16.81 -18.91 8.70
N ASN A 136 16.08 -19.98 9.03
CA ASN A 136 15.48 -20.21 10.36
C ASN A 136 14.78 -18.96 10.92
N MET A 137 14.07 -18.22 10.06
CA MET A 137 13.49 -16.91 10.38
C MET A 137 12.63 -16.93 11.65
N VAL A 138 11.83 -17.99 11.84
CA VAL A 138 10.98 -18.17 13.03
C VAL A 138 11.82 -18.26 14.30
N GLU A 139 12.87 -19.07 14.31
CA GLU A 139 13.73 -19.28 15.49
C GLU A 139 14.52 -18.03 15.87
N ARG A 140 14.83 -17.18 14.86
CA ARG A 140 15.55 -15.92 15.05
C ARG A 140 14.64 -14.76 15.43
N THR A 141 13.32 -14.93 15.32
CA THR A 141 12.34 -13.91 15.69
C THR A 141 12.04 -14.07 17.18
N PRO A 142 12.31 -13.06 18.02
CA PRO A 142 11.87 -13.06 19.42
C PRO A 142 10.38 -13.39 19.48
N ASP A 143 9.97 -14.22 20.44
CA ASP A 143 8.59 -14.69 20.62
C ASP A 143 7.87 -15.14 19.33
N GLY A 144 8.64 -15.65 18.36
CA GLY A 144 8.15 -16.07 17.05
C GLY A 144 7.11 -17.17 17.13
N LEU A 145 6.02 -16.98 16.39
CA LEU A 145 5.08 -18.02 16.01
C LEU A 145 5.61 -18.73 14.76
N PRO A 146 5.36 -20.04 14.63
CA PRO A 146 5.78 -20.81 13.46
C PRO A 146 4.82 -20.57 12.29
N ILE A 147 4.58 -19.30 11.97
CA ILE A 147 3.73 -18.82 10.87
C ILE A 147 4.54 -17.76 10.14
N VAL A 148 4.88 -18.07 8.90
CA VAL A 148 5.59 -17.16 8.01
C VAL A 148 4.57 -16.40 7.18
N VAL A 149 4.76 -15.09 7.06
CA VAL A 149 3.97 -14.21 6.20
C VAL A 149 4.81 -13.83 5.00
N LEU A 150 4.21 -13.90 3.82
CA LEU A 150 4.66 -13.20 2.63
C LEU A 150 3.83 -11.93 2.44
N LEU A 151 4.49 -10.78 2.42
CA LEU A 151 3.86 -9.50 2.21
C LEU A 151 4.28 -8.94 0.85
N HIS A 152 3.29 -8.77 -0.04
CA HIS A 152 3.45 -8.24 -1.39
C HIS A 152 2.94 -6.81 -1.44
N PHE A 153 3.80 -5.84 -1.72
CA PHE A 153 3.38 -4.46 -1.98
C PHE A 153 3.13 -4.27 -3.46
N LYS A 154 2.04 -3.59 -3.81
CA LYS A 154 1.68 -3.31 -5.19
C LYS A 154 1.34 -1.83 -5.39
N GLN A 155 1.88 -1.27 -6.47
CA GLN A 155 1.54 0.05 -7.00
C GLN A 155 1.22 -0.06 -8.50
N ASP A 156 0.28 0.75 -8.99
CA ASP A 156 0.09 1.01 -10.42
C ASP A 156 0.68 2.37 -10.78
N LEU A 157 1.59 2.39 -11.76
CA LEU A 157 2.16 3.62 -12.29
C LEU A 157 1.31 4.21 -13.43
N GLY A 158 0.17 3.58 -13.75
CA GLY A 158 -0.67 3.94 -14.87
C GLY A 158 -0.15 3.39 -16.19
N PRO A 159 -0.79 3.76 -17.31
CA PRO A 159 -0.29 3.38 -18.64
C PRO A 159 1.12 3.95 -18.84
N PRO A 160 2.03 3.19 -19.49
CA PRO A 160 3.37 3.69 -19.77
C PRO A 160 3.27 5.03 -20.51
N MET A 161 3.97 6.05 -19.98
CA MET A 161 4.06 7.35 -20.63
C MET A 161 4.56 7.13 -22.06
N GLN A 162 3.78 7.63 -23.02
CA GLN A 162 3.88 7.39 -24.47
C GLN A 162 5.28 6.99 -24.96
N GLY A 163 5.44 5.70 -25.24
CA GLY A 163 6.46 5.12 -26.11
C GLY A 163 5.76 4.22 -27.14
N PRO A 164 6.31 4.04 -28.35
CA PRO A 164 5.59 3.39 -29.43
C PRO A 164 5.38 1.90 -29.13
N ARG A 165 4.10 1.50 -29.08
CA ARG A 165 3.58 0.12 -29.17
C ARG A 165 4.28 -0.91 -28.26
N LEU A 166 3.91 -0.89 -26.98
CA LEU A 166 3.97 -2.11 -26.16
C LEU A 166 2.64 -2.85 -26.22
N ASP A 167 2.74 -4.18 -26.22
CA ASP A 167 1.66 -5.17 -26.27
C ASP A 167 0.42 -4.74 -25.44
N PRO A 168 -0.82 -4.88 -25.96
CA PRO A 168 -2.06 -4.72 -25.18
C PRO A 168 -2.16 -5.57 -23.89
N ARG A 169 -1.27 -6.56 -23.72
CA ARG A 169 -1.08 -7.36 -22.49
C ARG A 169 -0.07 -6.76 -21.51
N ALA A 170 0.76 -5.80 -21.92
CA ALA A 170 1.66 -5.01 -21.06
C ALA A 170 0.88 -3.86 -20.38
N ARG A 171 -0.26 -4.18 -19.76
CA ARG A 171 -1.10 -3.21 -19.06
C ARG A 171 -0.46 -2.84 -17.72
N GLY A 172 -0.19 -1.54 -17.54
CA GLY A 172 0.28 -0.93 -16.31
C GLY A 172 1.73 -1.28 -15.97
N ALA A 173 2.59 -0.29 -15.79
CA ALA A 173 3.86 -0.54 -15.11
C ALA A 173 3.56 -0.77 -13.63
N HIS A 174 3.28 -2.01 -13.26
CA HIS A 174 3.11 -2.38 -11.86
C HIS A 174 4.47 -2.50 -11.20
N GLN A 175 4.62 -1.88 -10.04
CA GLN A 175 5.77 -2.10 -9.18
C GLN A 175 5.38 -2.99 -8.02
N ALA A 176 6.27 -3.92 -7.70
CA ALA A 176 6.14 -4.82 -6.59
C ALA A 176 7.36 -4.80 -5.68
N GLY A 177 7.12 -4.98 -4.39
CA GLY A 177 8.16 -5.24 -3.40
C GLY A 177 7.68 -6.33 -2.46
N ASP A 178 8.52 -7.33 -2.23
CA ASP A 178 8.18 -8.48 -1.39
C ASP A 178 9.05 -8.51 -0.13
N VAL A 179 8.44 -8.93 0.98
CA VAL A 179 9.16 -9.23 2.22
C VAL A 179 8.52 -10.43 2.91
N CYS A 180 9.33 -11.20 3.61
CA CYS A 180 8.88 -12.26 4.49
C CYS A 180 9.16 -11.87 5.95
N PHE A 181 8.23 -12.20 6.85
CA PHE A 181 8.45 -12.11 8.29
C PHE A 181 7.72 -13.23 9.03
N ALA A 182 8.19 -13.58 10.22
CA ALA A 182 7.45 -14.45 11.13
C ALA A 182 6.49 -13.61 11.98
N LEU A 183 5.31 -14.15 12.27
CA LEU A 183 4.41 -13.55 13.25
C LEU A 183 4.98 -13.71 14.66
N THR A 184 4.65 -12.81 15.58
CA THR A 184 5.02 -12.90 17.00
C THR A 184 3.80 -13.19 17.86
N ARG A 185 4.03 -13.80 19.04
CA ARG A 185 2.97 -13.98 20.05
C ARG A 185 2.42 -12.64 20.52
N SER A 186 3.28 -11.65 20.71
CA SER A 186 2.91 -10.29 21.10
C SER A 186 1.95 -9.64 20.10
N ALA A 187 2.15 -9.83 18.80
CA ALA A 187 1.20 -9.35 17.78
C ALA A 187 -0.14 -10.10 17.84
N MET A 188 -0.11 -11.41 18.09
CA MET A 188 -1.32 -12.24 18.25
C MET A 188 -2.16 -11.82 19.45
N GLU A 189 -1.52 -11.56 20.59
CA GLU A 189 -2.20 -11.08 21.80
C GLU A 189 -2.86 -9.72 21.58
N THR A 190 -2.16 -8.79 20.91
CA THR A 190 -2.73 -7.50 20.52
C THR A 190 -3.95 -7.67 19.61
N ALA A 191 -3.87 -8.53 18.60
CA ALA A 191 -5.01 -8.78 17.72
C ALA A 191 -6.20 -9.43 18.44
N ARG A 192 -5.93 -10.34 19.40
CA ARG A 192 -6.96 -11.00 20.22
C ARG A 192 -7.71 -10.03 21.14
N LYS A 193 -7.08 -8.94 21.59
CA LYS A 193 -7.77 -7.85 22.32
C LYS A 193 -8.83 -7.18 21.44
N GLY A 194 -8.65 -7.18 20.11
CA GLY A 194 -9.63 -6.66 19.16
C GLY A 194 -10.14 -5.29 19.56
N LYS A 195 -11.46 -5.14 19.72
CA LYS A 195 -12.08 -3.86 20.07
C LYS A 195 -11.66 -3.32 21.45
N ASP A 196 -11.16 -4.14 22.36
CA ASP A 196 -10.72 -3.66 23.67
C ASP A 196 -9.36 -2.94 23.61
N MET A 197 -8.63 -3.09 22.50
CA MET A 197 -7.42 -2.31 22.22
C MET A 197 -7.78 -0.96 21.59
N ILE A 198 -7.26 0.12 22.17
CA ILE A 198 -7.40 1.47 21.62
C ILE A 198 -6.11 1.88 20.89
N LEU A 199 -6.28 2.34 19.66
CA LEU A 199 -5.26 2.92 18.82
C LEU A 199 -5.28 4.45 18.96
N ASP A 200 -4.10 5.01 19.17
CA ASP A 200 -3.87 6.45 19.20
C ASP A 200 -3.36 6.93 17.84
N VAL A 201 -4.27 7.38 16.99
CA VAL A 201 -3.95 7.84 15.62
C VAL A 201 -3.46 9.29 15.67
N PRO A 202 -2.18 9.56 15.34
CA PRO A 202 -1.64 10.90 15.41
C PRO A 202 -2.15 11.77 14.25
N ILE A 203 -2.66 12.95 14.55
CA ILE A 203 -3.21 13.90 13.57
C ILE A 203 -2.52 15.24 13.73
N LYS A 204 -1.90 15.71 12.64
CA LYS A 204 -1.40 17.08 12.51
C LYS A 204 -1.82 17.67 11.19
N ILE A 205 -2.63 18.71 11.28
CA ILE A 205 -3.13 19.48 10.14
C ILE A 205 -2.54 20.88 10.21
N LYS A 206 -2.85 21.60 11.30
CA LYS A 206 -2.28 22.90 11.65
C LYS A 206 -2.09 22.95 13.16
N GLY A 207 -1.01 23.58 13.61
CA GLY A 207 -0.70 23.71 15.03
C GLY A 207 -0.13 22.42 15.64
N PRO A 208 -0.36 22.18 16.95
CA PRO A 208 0.22 21.04 17.66
C PRO A 208 -0.37 19.71 17.20
N TRP A 209 0.33 18.63 17.52
CA TRP A 209 -0.18 17.27 17.31
C TRP A 209 -1.40 17.01 18.19
N THR A 210 -2.39 16.35 17.61
CA THR A 210 -3.56 15.81 18.30
C THR A 210 -3.59 14.31 18.10
N THR A 211 -4.39 13.61 18.90
CA THR A 211 -4.57 12.15 18.80
C THR A 211 -6.05 11.86 18.66
N LYS A 212 -6.42 11.00 17.71
CA LYS A 212 -7.76 10.42 17.64
C LYS A 212 -7.72 8.98 18.12
N ARG A 213 -8.58 8.66 19.10
CA ARG A 213 -8.70 7.33 19.68
C ARG A 213 -9.67 6.48 18.86
N MET A 214 -9.23 5.27 18.51
CA MET A 214 -10.01 4.34 17.69
C MET A 214 -9.86 2.91 18.18
N HIS A 215 -10.92 2.11 18.15
CA HIS A 215 -10.84 0.69 18.44
C HIS A 215 -10.00 -0.04 17.38
N LEU A 216 -9.18 -1.00 17.79
CA LEU A 216 -8.42 -1.82 16.84
C LEU A 216 -9.36 -2.64 15.96
N ASN A 217 -9.24 -2.41 14.66
CA ASN A 217 -9.71 -3.25 13.59
C ASN A 217 -8.79 -3.02 12.38
N THR A 218 -8.99 -3.76 11.29
CA THR A 218 -8.18 -3.62 10.08
C THR A 218 -8.21 -2.21 9.50
N GLU A 219 -9.39 -1.59 9.37
CA GLU A 219 -9.53 -0.26 8.78
C GLU A 219 -8.78 0.78 9.61
N ASN A 220 -8.98 0.80 10.94
CA ASN A 220 -8.36 1.75 11.86
C ASN A 220 -6.85 1.52 12.01
N LEU A 221 -6.37 0.28 11.91
CA LEU A 221 -4.93 -0.01 11.90
C LEU A 221 -4.27 0.52 10.61
N MET A 222 -4.92 0.41 9.46
CA MET A 222 -4.43 1.03 8.22
C MET A 222 -4.36 2.56 8.37
N GLU A 223 -5.34 3.18 9.03
CA GLU A 223 -5.32 4.63 9.30
C GLU A 223 -4.16 5.03 10.22
N LEU A 224 -3.91 4.26 11.29
CA LEU A 224 -2.75 4.46 12.16
C LEU A 224 -1.44 4.39 11.37
N MET A 225 -1.28 3.39 10.51
CA MET A 225 -0.08 3.23 9.68
C MET A 225 0.10 4.40 8.72
N ASN A 226 -0.95 4.82 8.02
CA ASN A 226 -0.93 5.98 7.14
C ASN A 226 -0.60 7.28 7.90
N ALA A 227 -1.11 7.43 9.12
CA ALA A 227 -0.79 8.55 9.99
C ALA A 227 0.69 8.54 10.43
N LYS A 228 1.25 7.37 10.77
CA LYS A 228 2.68 7.20 11.06
C LYS A 228 3.55 7.58 9.85
N ILE A 229 3.18 7.14 8.64
CA ILE A 229 3.87 7.50 7.39
C ILE A 229 3.86 9.02 7.17
N ARG A 230 2.71 9.68 7.35
CA ARG A 230 2.60 11.15 7.24
C ARG A 230 3.44 11.87 8.30
N LYS A 231 3.42 11.38 9.53
CA LYS A 231 4.21 11.95 10.64
C LYS A 231 5.70 11.88 10.34
N ASP A 232 6.20 10.71 9.95
CA ASP A 232 7.59 10.53 9.54
C ASP A 232 7.94 11.48 8.39
N ALA A 233 7.12 11.51 7.35
CA ALA A 233 7.38 12.37 6.20
C ALA A 233 7.20 13.87 6.45
N THR A 234 6.79 14.32 7.63
CA THR A 234 6.69 15.75 7.97
C THR A 234 7.67 16.20 9.04
N ASN A 235 8.18 15.29 9.86
CA ASN A 235 9.15 15.60 10.92
C ASN A 235 10.54 15.05 10.57
N ASP A 236 10.71 13.72 10.64
CA ASP A 236 12.04 13.10 10.79
C ASP A 236 12.53 12.41 9.50
N ASN A 237 11.60 11.92 8.67
CA ASN A 237 11.85 11.20 7.42
C ASN A 237 12.79 9.99 7.58
N GLU A 238 12.74 9.31 8.74
CA GLU A 238 13.56 8.17 9.11
C GLU A 238 13.24 6.94 8.27
N MET A 239 11.97 6.72 7.95
CA MET A 239 11.56 5.63 7.05
C MET A 239 11.97 5.90 5.59
N HIS A 240 12.37 7.14 5.27
CA HIS A 240 12.79 7.59 3.95
C HIS A 240 11.81 7.24 2.82
N LEU A 241 10.50 7.40 3.11
CA LEU A 241 9.40 7.07 2.21
C LEU A 241 8.99 8.23 1.27
N ARG A 242 9.71 9.35 1.34
CA ARG A 242 9.38 10.56 0.58
C ARG A 242 10.04 10.54 -0.80
N ALA A 243 9.23 10.64 -1.85
CA ALA A 243 9.68 10.93 -3.21
C ALA A 243 9.72 12.44 -3.47
N LYS A 244 10.61 12.88 -4.38
CA LYS A 244 10.77 14.30 -4.75
C LYS A 244 9.55 14.86 -5.49
N SER A 245 8.88 14.02 -6.28
CA SER A 245 7.77 14.38 -7.16
C SER A 245 6.63 13.38 -7.03
N LEU A 246 5.40 13.86 -7.17
CA LEU A 246 4.20 13.05 -7.29
C LEU A 246 3.96 12.73 -8.79
N PRO A 247 3.79 11.46 -9.18
CA PRO A 247 3.54 11.08 -10.56
C PRO A 247 2.28 11.72 -11.14
N ALA A 248 2.29 12.03 -12.43
CA ALA A 248 1.14 12.61 -13.13
C ALA A 248 -0.11 11.70 -13.04
N PHE A 249 0.08 10.38 -13.11
CA PHE A 249 -1.01 9.42 -12.95
C PHE A 249 -1.70 9.54 -11.59
N GLU A 250 -0.94 9.68 -10.51
CA GLU A 250 -1.48 9.84 -9.15
C GLU A 250 -2.19 11.18 -8.99
N LYS A 251 -1.64 12.27 -9.58
CA LYS A 251 -2.35 13.56 -9.64
C LYS A 251 -3.72 13.43 -10.32
N HIS A 252 -3.79 12.69 -11.43
CA HIS A 252 -5.04 12.43 -12.12
C HIS A 252 -6.00 11.61 -11.26
N ILE A 253 -5.54 10.54 -10.60
CA ILE A 253 -6.39 9.74 -9.71
C ILE A 253 -7.00 10.62 -8.60
N ILE A 254 -6.19 11.46 -7.94
CA ILE A 254 -6.68 12.38 -6.90
C ILE A 254 -7.72 13.36 -7.46
N CYS A 255 -7.46 13.93 -8.64
CA CYS A 255 -8.40 14.81 -9.31
C CYS A 255 -9.72 14.10 -9.65
N PHE A 256 -9.67 12.89 -10.23
CA PHE A 256 -10.86 12.13 -10.58
C PHE A 256 -11.66 11.68 -9.37
N ALA A 257 -11.01 11.38 -8.25
CA ALA A 257 -11.68 11.04 -7.00
C ALA A 257 -12.60 12.16 -6.47
N SER A 258 -12.41 13.41 -6.90
CA SER A 258 -13.32 14.53 -6.57
C SER A 258 -14.63 14.57 -7.38
N HIS A 259 -14.76 13.79 -8.47
CA HIS A 259 -15.90 13.85 -9.39
C HIS A 259 -17.03 12.84 -9.07
N GLY A 260 -16.92 12.08 -7.99
CA GLY A 260 -17.90 11.04 -7.64
C GLY A 260 -17.92 9.86 -8.62
N PRO A 261 -18.97 9.00 -8.61
CA PRO A 261 -18.99 7.73 -9.34
C PRO A 261 -19.05 7.84 -10.88
N ALA A 262 -19.01 9.04 -11.47
CA ALA A 262 -18.96 9.26 -12.91
C ALA A 262 -17.55 9.01 -13.51
N VAL A 263 -16.87 7.95 -13.08
CA VAL A 263 -15.48 7.59 -13.45
C VAL A 263 -15.41 6.87 -14.81
N ALA A 264 -16.35 7.15 -15.71
CA ALA A 264 -16.46 6.48 -17.01
C ALA A 264 -15.37 6.92 -18.03
N ALA A 265 -14.52 7.88 -17.69
CA ALA A 265 -13.51 8.44 -18.58
C ALA A 265 -12.08 7.89 -18.40
N LEU A 266 -11.85 6.95 -17.47
CA LEU A 266 -10.54 6.31 -17.28
C LEU A 266 -10.52 4.92 -17.94
N GLU A 267 -9.70 4.73 -18.97
CA GLU A 267 -9.49 3.40 -19.57
C GLU A 267 -8.86 2.41 -18.57
N THR A 268 -9.37 1.17 -18.55
CA THR A 268 -8.83 -0.04 -17.88
C THR A 268 -8.83 -0.07 -16.33
N SER A 269 -7.73 0.33 -15.66
CA SER A 269 -7.53 0.15 -14.20
C SER A 269 -7.86 1.38 -13.34
N GLY A 270 -7.93 2.57 -13.95
CA GLY A 270 -8.14 3.84 -13.25
C GLY A 270 -9.37 3.89 -12.32
N PRO A 271 -10.54 3.35 -12.69
CA PRO A 271 -11.72 3.35 -11.81
C PRO A 271 -11.50 2.60 -10.49
N ARG A 272 -10.75 1.49 -10.50
CA ARG A 272 -10.44 0.73 -9.28
C ARG A 272 -9.65 1.60 -8.31
N TRP A 273 -8.58 2.24 -8.79
CA TRP A 273 -7.70 3.09 -7.99
C TRP A 273 -8.40 4.33 -7.45
N VAL A 274 -9.27 4.95 -8.26
CA VAL A 274 -10.14 6.05 -7.80
C VAL A 274 -11.05 5.58 -6.67
N ASN A 275 -11.71 4.42 -6.82
CA ASN A 275 -12.59 3.89 -5.78
C ASN A 275 -11.86 3.52 -4.50
N LEU A 276 -10.64 2.98 -4.59
CA LEU A 276 -9.79 2.71 -3.42
C LEU A 276 -9.43 4.01 -2.69
N LEU A 277 -9.04 5.05 -3.43
CA LEU A 277 -8.74 6.36 -2.86
C LEU A 277 -9.97 6.97 -2.20
N ILE A 278 -11.14 6.96 -2.86
CA ILE A 278 -12.40 7.45 -2.29
C ILE A 278 -12.73 6.70 -1.00
N GLY A 279 -12.61 5.37 -1.01
CA GLY A 279 -12.81 4.54 0.17
C GLY A 279 -11.86 4.90 1.31
N LYS A 280 -10.58 5.16 1.00
CA LYS A 280 -9.59 5.63 1.98
C LYS A 280 -9.95 7.01 2.54
N ILE A 281 -10.30 7.98 1.68
CA ILE A 281 -10.67 9.33 2.12
C ILE A 281 -11.89 9.29 3.03
N ALA A 282 -12.90 8.49 2.69
CA ALA A 282 -14.10 8.32 3.50
C ALA A 282 -13.79 7.73 4.89
N ARG A 283 -12.86 6.77 4.98
CA ARG A 283 -12.45 6.18 6.26
C ARG A 283 -11.63 7.16 7.09
N GLU A 284 -10.60 7.77 6.48
CA GLU A 284 -9.64 8.59 7.20
C GLU A 284 -10.20 9.93 7.67
N TYR A 285 -10.40 10.03 8.99
CA TYR A 285 -10.84 11.25 9.66
C TYR A 285 -9.98 12.49 9.34
N ILE A 286 -8.69 12.29 9.01
CA ILE A 286 -7.74 13.38 8.74
C ILE A 286 -8.19 14.31 7.61
N TYR A 287 -8.85 13.80 6.56
CA TYR A 287 -9.30 14.65 5.45
C TYR A 287 -10.46 15.54 5.86
N HIS A 288 -11.43 15.01 6.60
CA HIS A 288 -12.56 15.82 7.07
C HIS A 288 -12.12 16.91 8.04
N ALA A 289 -11.25 16.59 8.98
CA ALA A 289 -10.67 17.58 9.89
C ALA A 289 -9.81 18.61 9.14
N ALA A 290 -9.07 18.20 8.11
CA ALA A 290 -8.23 19.10 7.35
C ALA A 290 -9.04 20.03 6.43
N ALA A 291 -10.17 19.57 5.90
CA ALA A 291 -11.06 20.41 5.12
C ALA A 291 -11.52 21.64 5.92
N ASP A 292 -11.95 21.46 7.17
CA ASP A 292 -12.33 22.56 8.06
C ASP A 292 -11.19 23.56 8.27
N VAL A 293 -10.01 23.06 8.63
CA VAL A 293 -8.85 23.88 8.96
C VAL A 293 -8.34 24.70 7.79
N TYR A 294 -8.41 24.13 6.57
CA TYR A 294 -7.98 24.82 5.34
C TYR A 294 -9.11 25.55 4.62
N GLY A 295 -10.34 25.56 5.16
CA GLY A 295 -11.49 26.24 4.56
C GLY A 295 -11.98 25.60 3.26
N ASN A 296 -11.79 24.29 3.08
CA ASN A 296 -12.34 23.57 1.93
C ASN A 296 -13.75 23.04 2.25
N PRO A 297 -14.71 23.13 1.32
CA PRO A 297 -16.08 22.67 1.56
C PRO A 297 -16.11 21.15 1.74
N LYS A 298 -16.59 20.66 2.91
CA LYS A 298 -16.71 19.22 3.19
C LYS A 298 -17.57 18.44 2.20
N SER A 299 -18.47 19.13 1.49
CA SER A 299 -19.33 18.51 0.47
C SER A 299 -18.56 17.93 -0.72
N ILE A 300 -17.29 18.30 -0.93
CA ILE A 300 -16.45 17.69 -1.96
C ILE A 300 -15.92 16.32 -1.54
N LEU A 301 -15.84 16.06 -0.23
CA LEU A 301 -15.35 14.81 0.31
C LEU A 301 -16.45 13.75 0.29
N PRO A 302 -16.11 12.48 0.09
CA PRO A 302 -17.06 11.40 0.29
C PRO A 302 -17.61 11.43 1.73
N PRO A 303 -18.83 10.94 1.97
CA PRO A 303 -19.37 10.83 3.31
C PRO A 303 -18.42 10.02 4.19
N PRO A 304 -18.13 10.47 5.41
CA PRO A 304 -17.20 9.76 6.26
C PRO A 304 -17.78 8.41 6.69
N LYS A 305 -16.91 7.40 6.77
CA LYS A 305 -17.21 6.06 7.24
C LYS A 305 -16.42 5.80 8.51
N PHE A 306 -16.99 6.20 9.65
CA PHE A 306 -16.37 6.03 10.96
C PHE A 306 -16.83 4.73 11.60
N ARG A 307 -15.99 3.69 11.55
CA ARG A 307 -16.24 2.44 12.28
C ARG A 307 -15.27 2.34 13.46
N GLY A 308 -15.81 2.31 14.67
CA GLY A 308 -15.01 2.11 15.88
C GLY A 308 -14.28 3.36 16.38
N HIS A 309 -14.84 4.55 16.17
CA HIS A 309 -14.44 5.71 16.96
C HIS A 309 -14.82 5.49 18.42
N VAL A 310 -13.96 5.93 19.33
CA VAL A 310 -14.35 6.16 20.71
C VAL A 310 -14.96 7.55 20.74
N ASP A 311 -16.25 7.64 21.08
CA ASP A 311 -16.88 8.91 21.41
C ASP A 311 -16.34 9.33 22.78
N ASP A 312 -15.74 10.53 22.83
CA ASP A 312 -15.29 11.14 24.09
C ASP A 312 -16.46 11.83 24.80
#